data_AF-A0A2E2QYI2-F1
#
_entry.id   AF-A0A2E2QYI2-F1
#
_cell.length_a   1.000
_cell.length_b   1.000
_cell.length_c   1.000
_cell.angle_alpha   90.00
_cell.angle_beta   90.00
_cell.angle_gamma   90.00
#
_symmetry.space_group_name_H-M   'P 1'
#
loop_
_entity.id
_entity.type
_entity.pdbx_description
1 polymer ?
#
loop_
_entity_poly.entity_id
_entity_poly.type
_entity_poly.pdbx_seq_one_letter_code
_entity_poly.pdbx_strand_id
1 'polypeptide(L)'
;MKMEVLRLIKKKFLTINQNIQIEILRKILRTCSSQIYLPCFNSTKLILEKIKKYNTSKFTLHSCLIVLKNSQIFFNRESKATKNKMNMGLVVDIKKPNFWDNRFKIYSTKFKLKCELITEKNWLELKNNFSNRNNIPFEIIKSLPLIKFKNKKMIPFLTPNEEFEKQKIDFYFSPIIPLTKKNFF
;
A
#
# COMPACT_ATOMS: atom_id res chain seq x y z
N MET A 1 1.60 -14.07 -2.06
CA MET A 1 1.90 -12.64 -1.93
C MET A 1 0.79 -11.96 -1.11
N LYS A 2 1.05 -11.48 0.11
CA LYS A 2 0.03 -10.84 0.97
C LYS A 2 -0.02 -9.34 0.69
N MET A 3 -1.23 -8.82 0.55
CA MET A 3 -1.53 -7.40 0.35
C MET A 3 -0.96 -6.54 1.47
N GLU A 4 -0.47 -5.36 1.09
CA GLU A 4 0.14 -4.35 1.96
C GLU A 4 -0.86 -3.71 2.94
N VAL A 5 -1.32 -4.51 3.88
CA VAL A 5 -1.93 -4.00 5.10
C VAL A 5 -0.99 -4.38 6.22
N LEU A 6 -0.10 -3.46 6.59
CA LEU A 6 0.71 -3.65 7.80
C LEU A 6 -0.24 -3.60 8.99
N ARG A 7 -0.18 -4.64 9.82
CA ARG A 7 -1.10 -4.83 10.93
C ARG A 7 -0.34 -5.05 12.22
N LEU A 8 -0.72 -4.32 13.25
CA LEU A 8 -0.28 -4.56 14.63
C LEU A 8 -1.46 -4.98 15.49
N ILE A 9 -1.17 -5.83 16.48
CA ILE A 9 -2.09 -6.13 17.58
C ILE A 9 -1.92 -5.02 18.60
N LYS A 10 -2.95 -4.18 18.79
CA LYS A 10 -2.92 -2.98 19.65
C LYS A 10 -2.43 -3.32 21.05
N LYS A 11 -2.99 -4.34 21.70
CA LYS A 11 -2.61 -4.74 23.06
C LYS A 11 -1.11 -5.08 23.18
N LYS A 12 -0.58 -5.89 22.25
CA LYS A 12 0.85 -6.26 22.23
C LYS A 12 1.77 -5.07 21.92
N PHE A 13 1.31 -4.16 21.06
CA PHE A 13 2.07 -2.96 20.75
C PHE A 13 2.14 -2.01 21.95
N LEU A 14 1.04 -1.86 22.69
CA LEU A 14 0.95 -0.94 23.82
C LEU A 14 1.72 -1.39 25.07
N THR A 15 2.15 -2.64 25.17
CA THR A 15 3.00 -3.13 26.28
C THR A 15 4.48 -2.80 26.10
N ILE A 16 4.90 -2.35 24.92
CA ILE A 16 6.30 -2.00 24.61
C ILE A 16 6.63 -0.61 25.19
N ASN A 17 7.91 -0.32 25.49
CA ASN A 17 8.35 1.03 25.88
C ASN A 17 7.94 2.09 24.84
N GLN A 18 7.48 3.25 25.31
CA GLN A 18 6.97 4.34 24.45
C GLN A 18 7.95 4.82 23.38
N ASN A 19 9.25 4.91 23.66
CA ASN A 19 10.23 5.33 22.67
C ASN A 19 10.34 4.30 21.52
N ILE A 20 10.31 3.02 21.88
CA ILE A 20 10.31 1.91 20.90
C ILE A 20 8.99 1.91 20.11
N GLN A 21 7.85 2.15 20.76
CA GLN A 21 6.56 2.30 20.07
C GLN A 21 6.61 3.38 18.99
N ILE A 22 7.19 4.54 19.32
CA ILE A 22 7.33 5.66 18.39
C ILE A 22 8.22 5.24 17.22
N GLU A 23 9.38 4.64 17.46
CA GLU A 23 10.28 4.21 16.38
C GLU A 23 9.66 3.13 15.48
N ILE A 24 8.92 2.18 16.05
CA ILE A 24 8.13 1.20 15.29
C ILE A 24 7.13 1.91 14.37
N LEU A 25 6.36 2.87 14.90
CA LEU A 25 5.40 3.63 14.10
C LEU A 25 6.10 4.41 12.99
N ARG A 26 7.20 5.11 13.29
CA ARG A 26 7.94 5.90 12.29
C ARG A 26 8.45 5.00 11.16
N LYS A 27 9.01 3.83 11.49
CA LYS A 27 9.50 2.86 10.49
C LYS A 27 8.37 2.28 9.65
N ILE A 28 7.25 1.87 10.27
CA ILE A 28 6.05 1.37 9.56
C ILE A 28 5.52 2.42 8.60
N LEU A 29 5.34 3.66 9.09
CA LEU A 29 4.82 4.75 8.28
C LEU A 29 5.74 5.07 7.11
N ARG A 30 7.06 5.09 7.32
CA ARG A 30 8.04 5.30 6.26
C ARG A 30 8.01 4.21 5.19
N THR A 31 7.96 2.93 5.59
CA THR A 31 7.88 1.83 4.62
C THR A 31 6.56 1.88 3.84
N CYS A 32 5.45 2.07 4.54
CA CYS A 32 4.12 2.14 3.92
C CYS A 32 3.96 3.36 2.99
N SER A 33 4.60 4.49 3.32
CA SER A 33 4.59 5.70 2.49
C SER A 33 5.58 5.65 1.33
N SER A 34 6.59 4.77 1.43
CA SER A 34 7.79 4.75 0.57
C SER A 34 8.46 6.12 0.43
N GLN A 35 8.46 6.89 1.53
CA GLN A 35 9.23 8.11 1.66
C GLN A 35 10.61 7.81 2.26
N ILE A 36 11.59 8.66 1.96
CA ILE A 36 12.97 8.49 2.43
C ILE A 36 13.10 8.92 3.89
N TYR A 37 12.42 10.03 4.25
CA TYR A 37 12.45 10.60 5.59
C TYR A 37 11.48 9.89 6.54
N LEU A 38 11.80 9.87 7.83
CA LEU A 38 10.89 9.42 8.87
C LEU A 38 9.88 10.53 9.20
N PRO A 39 8.66 10.21 9.66
CA PRO A 39 7.78 11.23 10.22
C PRO A 39 8.41 11.87 11.46
N CYS A 40 8.03 13.13 11.72
CA CYS A 40 8.49 13.86 12.89
C CYS A 40 8.09 13.14 14.18
N PHE A 41 8.99 13.17 15.17
CA PHE A 41 8.79 12.50 16.46
C PHE A 41 7.51 12.99 17.15
N ASN A 42 7.33 14.31 17.25
CA ASN A 42 6.16 14.92 17.91
C ASN A 42 4.84 14.52 17.23
N SER A 43 4.77 14.56 15.90
CA SER A 43 3.58 14.12 15.16
C SER A 43 3.29 12.63 15.39
N THR A 44 4.33 11.80 15.47
CA THR A 44 4.18 10.37 15.75
C THR A 44 3.73 10.12 17.19
N LYS A 45 4.26 10.88 18.15
CA LYS A 45 3.82 10.85 19.56
C LYS A 45 2.34 11.22 19.68
N LEU A 46 1.88 12.26 18.98
CA LEU A 46 0.46 12.63 18.95
C LEU A 46 -0.42 11.51 18.38
N ILE A 47 0.03 10.83 17.34
CA ILE A 47 -0.67 9.65 16.81
C ILE A 47 -0.69 8.52 17.84
N LEU A 48 0.44 8.25 18.52
CA LEU A 48 0.50 7.21 19.55
C LEU A 48 -0.49 7.48 20.69
N GLU A 49 -0.61 8.72 21.16
CA GLU A 49 -1.60 9.08 22.18
C GLU A 49 -3.04 8.89 21.69
N LYS A 50 -3.33 9.21 20.43
CA LYS A 50 -4.63 8.89 19.81
C LYS A 50 -4.87 7.37 19.74
N ILE A 51 -3.84 6.58 19.42
CA ILE A 51 -3.92 5.11 19.40
C ILE A 51 -4.24 4.56 20.77
N LYS A 52 -3.62 5.08 21.84
CA LYS A 52 -3.92 4.69 23.23
C LYS A 52 -5.38 5.03 23.59
N LYS A 53 -5.81 6.27 23.31
CA LYS A 53 -7.12 6.81 23.68
C LYS A 53 -8.31 6.15 22.98
N TYR A 54 -8.22 5.89 21.67
CA TYR A 54 -9.37 5.46 20.87
C TYR A 54 -9.32 3.97 20.52
N ASN A 55 -10.47 3.29 20.55
CA ASN A 55 -10.60 1.90 20.09
C ASN A 55 -10.89 1.80 18.59
N THR A 56 -11.68 2.73 18.07
CA THR A 56 -12.03 2.82 16.65
C THR A 56 -11.84 4.23 16.16
N SER A 57 -11.00 4.42 15.15
CA SER A 57 -10.74 5.75 14.58
C SER A 57 -9.95 5.63 13.28
N LYS A 58 -9.86 6.73 12.55
CA LYS A 58 -9.03 6.87 11.34
C LYS A 58 -8.21 8.14 11.45
N PHE A 59 -6.91 8.03 11.18
CA PHE A 59 -6.00 9.15 11.15
C PHE A 59 -5.15 9.12 9.91
N THR A 60 -4.61 10.27 9.52
CA THR A 60 -3.59 10.36 8.48
C THR A 60 -2.30 10.87 9.09
N LEU A 61 -1.18 10.25 8.71
CA LEU A 61 0.15 10.75 9.02
C LEU A 61 1.10 10.26 7.94
N HIS A 62 1.97 11.14 7.46
CA HIS A 62 3.08 10.77 6.57
C HIS A 62 2.59 10.03 5.31
N SER A 63 1.51 10.53 4.71
CA SER A 63 0.86 9.96 3.53
C SER A 63 0.38 8.50 3.71
N CYS A 64 0.10 8.12 4.95
CA CYS A 64 -0.49 6.85 5.32
C CYS A 64 -1.82 7.09 6.04
N LEU A 65 -2.78 6.20 5.79
CA LEU A 65 -4.03 6.07 6.52
C LEU A 65 -3.86 5.02 7.63
N ILE A 66 -4.02 5.45 8.88
CA ILE A 66 -3.97 4.62 10.07
C ILE A 66 -5.41 4.34 10.49
N VAL A 67 -5.81 3.07 10.51
CA VAL A 67 -7.17 2.65 10.87
C VAL A 67 -7.11 1.82 12.14
N LEU A 68 -7.83 2.24 13.17
CA LEU A 68 -8.03 1.47 14.40
C LEU A 68 -9.34 0.71 14.31
N LYS A 69 -9.27 -0.59 14.55
CA LYS A 69 -10.44 -1.45 14.75
C LYS A 69 -10.23 -2.29 16.01
N ASN A 70 -10.71 -1.80 17.13
CA ASN A 70 -10.64 -2.47 18.44
C ASN A 70 -9.21 -2.93 18.78
N SER A 71 -8.93 -4.22 18.60
CA SER A 71 -7.65 -4.85 18.93
C SER A 71 -6.58 -4.71 17.84
N GLN A 72 -6.90 -4.13 16.67
CA GLN A 72 -6.01 -4.08 15.52
C GLN A 72 -5.76 -2.64 15.05
N ILE A 73 -4.50 -2.39 14.69
CA ILE A 73 -4.04 -1.16 14.04
C ILE A 73 -3.63 -1.53 12.63
N PHE A 74 -4.21 -0.89 11.63
CA PHE A 74 -3.90 -1.09 10.23
C PHE A 74 -3.25 0.15 9.65
N PHE A 75 -2.19 -0.05 8.88
CA PHE A 75 -1.47 1.01 8.17
C PHE A 75 -1.59 0.74 6.67
N ASN A 76 -2.13 1.72 5.96
CA ASN A 76 -2.33 1.67 4.53
C ASN A 76 -1.76 2.93 3.89
N ARG A 77 -1.34 2.83 2.63
CA ARG A 77 -1.02 4.02 1.84
C ARG A 77 -2.27 4.87 1.63
N GLU A 78 -2.15 6.18 1.78
CA GLU A 78 -3.24 7.10 1.46
C GLU A 78 -3.48 7.16 -0.06
N SER A 79 -4.73 6.97 -0.49
CA SER A 79 -5.13 7.01 -1.91
C SER A 79 -4.82 8.37 -2.55
N LYS A 80 -5.03 9.48 -1.83
CA LYS A 80 -4.69 10.84 -2.26
C LYS A 80 -3.19 10.99 -2.58
N ALA A 81 -2.32 10.42 -1.75
CA ALA A 81 -0.89 10.48 -1.96
C ALA A 81 -0.45 9.70 -3.21
N THR A 82 -1.06 8.53 -3.44
CA THR A 82 -0.84 7.75 -4.68
C THR A 82 -1.31 8.54 -5.91
N LYS A 83 -2.51 9.15 -5.84
CA LYS A 83 -3.08 9.95 -6.92
C LYS A 83 -2.17 11.12 -7.31
N ASN A 84 -1.65 11.85 -6.33
CA ASN A 84 -0.76 12.99 -6.59
C ASN A 84 0.52 12.56 -7.30
N LYS A 85 1.08 11.40 -6.93
CA LYS A 85 2.35 10.90 -7.47
C LYS A 85 2.19 10.24 -8.84
N MET A 86 1.09 9.54 -9.06
CA MET A 86 0.82 8.74 -10.26
C MET A 86 -0.20 9.39 -11.18
N ASN A 87 -0.39 10.72 -11.12
CA ASN A 87 -1.49 11.45 -11.74
C ASN A 87 -1.75 11.07 -13.22
N MET A 88 -0.70 10.91 -14.02
CA MET A 88 -0.81 10.53 -15.44
C MET A 88 -0.76 9.01 -15.70
N GLY A 89 -0.76 8.20 -14.65
CA GLY A 89 -0.40 6.80 -14.70
C GLY A 89 1.08 6.60 -14.99
N LEU A 90 1.44 5.38 -15.40
CA LEU A 90 2.78 5.08 -15.90
C LEU A 90 2.72 4.01 -16.99
N VAL A 91 3.77 3.95 -17.79
CA VAL A 91 3.96 2.93 -18.82
C VAL A 91 5.15 2.06 -18.44
N VAL A 92 4.98 0.74 -18.53
CA VAL A 92 6.03 -0.26 -18.32
C VAL A 92 6.35 -0.87 -19.67
N ASP A 93 7.54 -0.57 -20.20
CA ASP A 93 7.99 -1.16 -21.46
C ASP A 93 8.43 -2.63 -21.27
N ILE A 94 8.46 -3.35 -22.38
CA ILE A 94 8.85 -4.76 -22.41
C ILE A 94 10.27 -4.91 -21.88
N LYS A 95 10.45 -5.84 -20.94
CA LYS A 95 11.72 -6.13 -20.26
C LYS A 95 12.34 -4.94 -19.52
N LYS A 96 11.59 -3.86 -19.28
CA LYS A 96 12.05 -2.69 -18.52
C LYS A 96 11.16 -2.48 -17.29
N PRO A 97 11.61 -2.87 -16.09
CA PRO A 97 10.78 -2.73 -14.89
C PRO A 97 10.56 -1.25 -14.55
N ASN A 98 9.40 -0.94 -13.99
CA ASN A 98 9.07 0.39 -13.49
C ASN A 98 8.38 0.31 -12.13
N PHE A 99 8.26 1.43 -11.41
CA PHE A 99 7.72 1.47 -10.05
C PHE A 99 6.42 2.24 -9.95
N TRP A 100 5.38 1.59 -9.41
CA TRP A 100 4.13 2.23 -9.01
C TRP A 100 4.21 2.74 -7.57
N ASP A 101 3.92 4.03 -7.37
CA ASP A 101 4.01 4.78 -6.12
C ASP A 101 5.34 4.59 -5.35
N ASN A 102 6.43 4.19 -6.01
CA ASN A 102 7.68 3.72 -5.39
C ASN A 102 7.51 2.54 -4.41
N ARG A 103 6.36 1.85 -4.48
CA ARG A 103 6.00 0.72 -3.62
C ARG A 103 6.03 -0.58 -4.36
N PHE A 104 5.60 -0.58 -5.62
CA PHE A 104 5.46 -1.82 -6.37
C PHE A 104 6.31 -1.81 -7.62
N LYS A 105 7.17 -2.81 -7.75
CA LYS A 105 7.90 -3.07 -8.99
C LYS A 105 6.97 -3.83 -9.93
N ILE A 106 6.79 -3.29 -11.13
CA ILE A 106 5.98 -3.88 -12.20
C ILE A 106 6.92 -4.22 -13.36
N TYR A 107 6.79 -5.42 -13.89
CA TYR A 107 7.62 -5.91 -14.98
C TYR A 107 6.82 -6.81 -15.92
N SER A 108 7.22 -6.87 -17.19
CA SER A 108 6.61 -7.73 -18.18
C SER A 108 7.64 -8.13 -19.21
N THR A 109 7.64 -9.42 -19.58
CA THR A 109 8.52 -9.94 -20.63
C THR A 109 7.88 -9.96 -22.02
N LYS A 110 6.55 -9.80 -22.10
CA LYS A 110 5.76 -9.99 -23.33
C LYS A 110 5.11 -8.72 -23.85
N PHE A 111 4.59 -7.89 -22.95
CA PHE A 111 3.71 -6.78 -23.31
C PHE A 111 4.20 -5.47 -22.71
N LYS A 112 3.99 -4.40 -23.46
CA LYS A 112 3.98 -3.05 -22.90
C LYS A 112 2.73 -2.90 -22.04
N LEU A 113 2.90 -2.48 -20.79
CA LEU A 113 1.80 -2.33 -19.84
C LEU A 113 1.48 -0.84 -19.67
N LYS A 114 0.19 -0.50 -19.68
CA LYS A 114 -0.29 0.81 -19.26
C LYS A 114 -0.88 0.68 -17.87
N CYS A 115 -0.32 1.40 -16.91
CA CYS A 115 -0.80 1.42 -15.53
C CYS A 115 -1.54 2.74 -15.26
N GLU A 116 -2.73 2.64 -14.70
CA GLU A 116 -3.59 3.80 -14.43
C GLU A 116 -4.11 3.78 -12.99
N LEU A 117 -4.59 4.93 -12.51
CA LEU A 117 -5.22 5.06 -11.21
C LEU A 117 -6.61 4.39 -11.21
N ILE A 118 -6.95 3.76 -10.10
CA ILE A 118 -8.32 3.33 -9.80
C ILE A 118 -9.02 4.49 -9.10
N THR A 119 -10.18 4.89 -9.63
CA THR A 119 -10.97 6.03 -9.16
C THR A 119 -12.41 5.58 -8.95
N GLU A 120 -13.21 6.38 -8.23
CA GLU A 120 -14.64 6.12 -8.08
C GLU A 120 -15.33 5.91 -9.45
N LYS A 121 -14.97 6.74 -10.44
CA LYS A 121 -15.56 6.70 -11.79
C LYS A 121 -15.31 5.37 -12.51
N ASN A 122 -14.05 4.95 -12.59
CA ASN A 122 -13.73 3.70 -13.31
C ASN A 122 -14.03 2.44 -12.46
N TRP A 123 -14.10 2.57 -11.14
CA TRP A 123 -14.41 1.44 -10.26
C TRP A 123 -15.81 0.89 -10.47
N LEU A 124 -16.78 1.73 -10.82
CA LEU A 124 -18.16 1.30 -11.10
C LEU A 124 -18.21 0.23 -12.19
N GLU A 125 -17.38 0.35 -13.23
CA GLU A 125 -17.26 -0.64 -14.31
C GLU A 125 -16.38 -1.82 -13.92
N LEU A 126 -15.32 -1.58 -13.16
CA LEU A 126 -14.34 -2.60 -12.80
C LEU A 126 -14.89 -3.57 -11.76
N LYS A 127 -15.67 -3.08 -10.78
CA LYS A 127 -16.04 -3.83 -9.59
C LYS A 127 -16.66 -5.17 -9.93
N ASN A 128 -17.51 -5.27 -10.95
CA ASN A 128 -18.18 -6.52 -11.34
C ASN A 128 -17.19 -7.63 -11.74
N ASN A 129 -16.02 -7.26 -12.25
CA ASN A 129 -14.97 -8.21 -12.65
C ASN A 129 -14.07 -8.63 -11.47
N PHE A 130 -14.12 -7.93 -10.34
CA PHE A 130 -13.23 -8.13 -9.19
C PHE A 130 -13.96 -8.33 -7.85
N SER A 131 -15.30 -8.22 -7.81
CA SER A 131 -16.10 -7.94 -6.61
C SER A 131 -16.14 -9.03 -5.54
N ASN A 132 -15.64 -10.24 -5.79
CA ASN A 132 -15.83 -11.36 -4.86
C ASN A 132 -14.56 -11.94 -4.25
N ARG A 133 -13.36 -11.41 -4.54
CA ARG A 133 -12.15 -12.22 -4.30
C ARG A 133 -11.43 -11.98 -2.97
N ASN A 134 -11.42 -10.79 -2.36
CA ASN A 134 -10.46 -10.53 -1.26
C ASN A 134 -10.86 -9.56 -0.11
N ASN A 135 -12.12 -9.15 0.04
CA ASN A 135 -12.59 -8.25 1.13
C ASN A 135 -11.70 -7.00 1.36
N ILE A 136 -11.14 -6.45 0.29
CA ILE A 136 -10.21 -5.32 0.35
C ILE A 136 -11.01 -4.03 0.44
N PRO A 137 -10.79 -3.20 1.47
CA PRO A 137 -11.37 -1.87 1.52
C PRO A 137 -11.02 -1.06 0.26
N PHE A 138 -12.02 -0.39 -0.32
CA PHE A 138 -11.84 0.35 -1.56
C PHE A 138 -10.76 1.45 -1.46
N GLU A 139 -10.55 2.03 -0.27
CA GLU A 139 -9.45 2.97 -0.03
C GLU A 139 -8.06 2.38 -0.32
N ILE A 140 -7.86 1.09 -0.06
CA ILE A 140 -6.60 0.40 -0.38
C ILE A 140 -6.54 0.13 -1.87
N ILE A 141 -7.65 -0.29 -2.48
CA ILE A 141 -7.75 -0.55 -3.93
C ILE A 141 -7.34 0.68 -4.73
N LYS A 142 -7.79 1.89 -4.34
CA LYS A 142 -7.41 3.16 -4.99
C LYS A 142 -5.90 3.43 -5.00
N SER A 143 -5.12 2.78 -4.14
CA SER A 143 -3.67 2.91 -4.09
C SER A 143 -2.92 1.92 -4.99
N LEU A 144 -3.62 0.93 -5.57
CA LEU A 144 -3.06 -0.10 -6.43
C LEU A 144 -3.07 0.35 -7.91
N PRO A 145 -2.14 -0.18 -8.74
CA PRO A 145 -2.19 0.07 -10.17
C PRO A 145 -3.30 -0.75 -10.84
N LEU A 146 -4.06 -0.10 -11.72
CA LEU A 146 -4.83 -0.79 -12.75
C LEU A 146 -3.91 -1.09 -13.93
N ILE A 147 -3.53 -2.36 -14.12
CA ILE A 147 -2.63 -2.80 -15.17
C ILE A 147 -3.46 -3.16 -16.41
N LYS A 148 -3.21 -2.46 -17.52
CA LYS A 148 -3.86 -2.67 -18.81
C LYS A 148 -2.84 -3.15 -19.85
N PHE A 149 -3.22 -4.17 -20.60
CA PHE A 149 -2.47 -4.66 -21.76
C PHE A 149 -3.46 -5.34 -22.71
N LYS A 150 -3.33 -5.08 -24.02
CA LYS A 150 -4.34 -5.48 -25.00
C LYS A 150 -5.74 -5.03 -24.50
N ASN A 151 -6.70 -5.96 -24.44
CA ASN A 151 -8.06 -5.73 -23.93
C ASN A 151 -8.27 -6.26 -22.50
N LYS A 152 -7.20 -6.63 -21.78
CA LYS A 152 -7.28 -7.15 -20.41
C LYS A 152 -6.95 -6.08 -19.38
N LYS A 153 -7.63 -6.17 -18.23
CA LYS A 153 -7.42 -5.33 -17.06
C LYS A 153 -7.11 -6.23 -15.88
N MET A 154 -6.03 -5.94 -15.16
CA MET A 154 -5.63 -6.69 -13.97
C MET A 154 -5.34 -5.72 -12.83
N ILE A 155 -5.69 -6.11 -11.62
CA ILE A 155 -5.38 -5.34 -10.41
C ILE A 155 -4.64 -6.27 -9.47
N PRO A 156 -3.41 -5.94 -9.05
CA PRO A 156 -2.67 -6.76 -8.10
C PRO A 156 -3.48 -7.05 -6.84
N PHE A 157 -3.34 -8.25 -6.29
CA PHE A 157 -4.10 -8.73 -5.14
C PHE A 157 -5.62 -8.87 -5.34
N LEU A 158 -6.20 -8.45 -6.45
CA LEU A 158 -7.59 -8.72 -6.80
C LEU A 158 -7.69 -9.73 -7.95
N THR A 159 -6.69 -9.73 -8.83
CA THR A 159 -6.49 -10.75 -9.86
C THR A 159 -5.62 -11.89 -9.32
N PRO A 160 -5.97 -13.17 -9.58
CA PRO A 160 -5.17 -14.32 -9.18
C PRO A 160 -3.75 -14.29 -9.76
N ASN A 161 -2.78 -14.79 -9.01
CA ASN A 161 -1.37 -14.77 -9.44
C ASN A 161 -1.14 -15.63 -10.69
N GLU A 162 -1.91 -16.71 -10.85
CA GLU A 162 -1.85 -17.60 -12.00
C GLU A 162 -2.17 -16.85 -13.30
N GLU A 163 -3.04 -15.83 -13.24
CA GLU A 163 -3.32 -15.00 -14.40
C GLU A 163 -2.13 -14.08 -14.74
N PHE A 164 -1.40 -13.57 -13.74
CA PHE A 164 -0.19 -12.76 -13.96
C PHE A 164 0.92 -13.60 -14.58
N GLU A 165 1.15 -14.80 -14.04
CA GLU A 165 2.13 -15.77 -14.54
C GLU A 165 1.85 -16.18 -15.99
N LYS A 166 0.58 -16.52 -16.31
CA LYS A 166 0.16 -16.85 -17.69
C LYS A 166 0.49 -15.73 -18.68
N GLN A 167 0.36 -14.47 -18.26
CA GLN A 167 0.65 -13.31 -19.09
C GLN A 167 2.13 -12.89 -19.07
N LYS A 168 2.98 -13.58 -18.28
CA LYS A 168 4.38 -13.22 -18.00
C LYS A 168 4.53 -11.77 -17.52
N ILE A 169 3.60 -11.38 -16.64
CA ILE A 169 3.62 -10.10 -15.94
C ILE A 169 3.99 -10.38 -14.49
N ASP A 170 5.01 -9.67 -14.04
CA ASP A 170 5.51 -9.74 -12.69
C ASP A 170 5.12 -8.48 -11.92
N PHE A 171 4.65 -8.66 -10.70
CA PHE A 171 4.31 -7.59 -9.78
C PHE A 171 4.79 -7.94 -8.38
N TYR A 172 5.58 -7.06 -7.78
CA TYR A 172 6.13 -7.29 -6.44
C TYR A 172 6.02 -6.04 -5.59
N PHE A 173 5.65 -6.21 -4.33
CA PHE A 173 5.87 -5.16 -3.33
C PHE A 173 7.36 -5.03 -3.04
N SER A 174 7.93 -3.87 -3.39
CA SER A 174 9.34 -3.54 -3.31
C SER A 174 9.50 -2.05 -2.97
N PRO A 175 9.19 -1.65 -1.72
CA PRO A 175 9.30 -0.27 -1.29
C PRO A 175 10.77 0.17 -1.31
N ILE A 176 11.02 1.47 -1.51
CA ILE A 176 12.39 2.03 -1.47
C ILE A 176 13.07 1.67 -0.14
N ILE A 177 12.34 1.74 0.98
CA ILE A 177 12.84 1.40 2.31
C ILE A 177 11.99 0.27 2.91
N PRO A 178 12.42 -1.00 2.80
CA PRO A 178 11.70 -2.12 3.39
C PRO A 178 11.90 -2.19 4.90
N LEU A 179 10.94 -2.80 5.60
CA LEU A 179 11.00 -3.03 7.05
C LEU A 179 12.17 -3.95 7.47
N THR A 180 12.58 -4.87 6.59
CA THR A 180 13.47 -6.01 6.91
C THR A 180 14.92 -5.86 6.46
N LYS A 181 15.31 -4.82 5.69
CA LYS A 181 16.74 -4.55 5.47
C LYS A 181 17.33 -4.05 6.80
N LYS A 182 18.24 -4.84 7.40
CA LYS A 182 19.15 -4.55 8.54
C LYS A 182 19.02 -3.12 9.14
N ASN A 183 17.87 -2.79 9.71
CA ASN A 183 17.58 -1.54 10.43
C ASN A 183 17.48 -1.83 11.94
N PHE A 184 18.14 -2.93 12.37
CA PHE A 184 18.19 -3.46 13.72
C PHE A 184 19.64 -3.78 14.10
N PHE A 185 20.59 -2.91 13.76
CA PHE A 185 21.91 -2.82 14.38
C PHE A 185 22.34 -1.36 14.28
#